data_AF-A0A2M6W7S8-F1
#
_entry.id   AF-A0A2M6W7S8-F1
#
_cell.length_a   1.000
_cell.length_b   1.000
_cell.length_c   1.000
_cell.angle_alpha   90.00
_cell.angle_beta   90.00
_cell.angle_gamma   90.00
#
_symmetry.space_group_name_H-M   'P 1'
#
loop_
_entity.id
_entity.type
_entity.pdbx_description
1 polymer ?
#
loop_
_entity_poly.entity_id
_entity_poly.type
_entity_poly.pdbx_seq_one_letter_code
_entity_poly.pdbx_strand_id
1 'polypeptide(L)'
;MTNEARLEINETGLGKRERELKTLFALSFPHSQGDSSLQINILQWLTASGYITNSDLIMNLPDEFFDIKIPNYHQGSAKLMRTEEKINLARESWEALTEFFLDGDEKNDEDLLSVIAEDMIETDIVYQEMKRKRKKQTQTAPLDSVNDSHASFVRKFIVTGDNPGHAAYADLYRKIAPLIQNDEKLAERMNELKTSWEKNHPEETFYPKHTNGQ
;
A
#
# COMPACT_ATOMS: atom_id res chain seq x y z
N MET A 1 -12.40 9.89 32.09
CA MET A 1 -13.22 8.82 31.46
C MET A 1 -13.06 7.54 32.26
N THR A 2 -14.16 6.86 32.58
CA THR A 2 -14.16 5.57 33.29
C THR A 2 -13.86 4.42 32.33
N ASN A 3 -13.32 3.30 32.83
CA ASN A 3 -13.01 2.11 32.03
C ASN A 3 -14.25 1.50 31.35
N GLU A 4 -15.45 1.75 31.89
CA GLU A 4 -16.73 1.30 31.32
C GLU A 4 -17.10 2.06 30.04
N ALA A 5 -16.87 3.38 29.99
CA ALA A 5 -17.08 4.17 28.77
C ALA A 5 -16.11 3.80 27.63
N ARG A 6 -14.87 3.40 27.98
CA ARG A 6 -13.89 2.87 27.00
C ARG A 6 -14.27 1.49 26.45
N LEU A 7 -15.00 0.68 27.24
CA LEU A 7 -15.50 -0.62 26.81
C LEU A 7 -16.78 -0.51 25.97
N GLU A 8 -17.70 0.39 26.33
CA GLU A 8 -18.91 0.64 25.53
C GLU A 8 -18.59 1.21 24.14
N ILE A 9 -17.63 2.14 24.03
CA ILE A 9 -17.21 2.68 22.72
C ILE A 9 -16.68 1.55 21.81
N ASN A 10 -16.00 0.54 22.36
CA ASN A 10 -15.51 -0.61 21.61
C ASN A 10 -16.62 -1.53 21.07
N GLU A 11 -17.85 -1.46 21.61
CA GLU A 11 -18.99 -2.27 21.18
C GLU A 11 -20.02 -1.50 20.32
N THR A 12 -19.96 -0.16 20.30
CA THR A 12 -20.80 0.65 19.40
C THR A 12 -20.41 0.50 17.92
N GLY A 13 -21.37 0.67 17.02
CA GLY A 13 -21.10 0.74 15.57
C GLY A 13 -20.14 1.86 15.17
N LEU A 14 -20.06 2.93 15.98
CA LEU A 14 -19.13 4.05 15.79
C LEU A 14 -17.67 3.62 16.03
N GLY A 15 -17.38 2.95 17.14
CA GLY A 15 -16.01 2.50 17.45
C GLY A 15 -15.48 1.45 16.45
N LYS A 16 -16.35 0.63 15.87
CA LYS A 16 -15.96 -0.29 14.78
C LYS A 16 -15.56 0.46 13.50
N ARG A 17 -16.34 1.47 13.11
CA ARG A 17 -16.07 2.30 11.92
C ARG A 17 -14.77 3.09 12.05
N GLU A 18 -14.53 3.67 13.23
CA GLU A 18 -13.29 4.40 13.51
C GLU A 18 -12.06 3.49 13.44
N ARG A 19 -12.16 2.27 14.00
CA ARG A 19 -11.08 1.29 13.92
C ARG A 19 -10.80 0.85 12.49
N GLU A 20 -11.84 0.66 11.68
CA GLU A 20 -11.71 0.29 10.27
C GLU A 20 -11.01 1.40 9.46
N LEU A 21 -11.46 2.65 9.60
CA LEU A 21 -10.83 3.81 8.94
C LEU A 21 -9.35 3.93 9.31
N LYS A 22 -9.04 3.83 10.60
CA LYS A 22 -7.66 3.82 11.11
C LYS A 22 -6.85 2.67 10.50
N THR A 23 -7.41 1.48 10.40
CA THR A 23 -6.74 0.30 9.82
C THR A 23 -6.44 0.51 8.34
N LEU A 24 -7.42 0.94 7.55
CA LEU A 24 -7.25 1.26 6.13
C LEU A 24 -6.18 2.33 5.94
N PHE A 25 -6.24 3.45 6.66
CA PHE A 25 -5.20 4.46 6.54
C PHE A 25 -3.82 3.92 6.92
N ALA A 26 -3.68 3.22 8.05
CA ALA A 26 -2.37 2.73 8.48
C ALA A 26 -1.75 1.73 7.49
N LEU A 27 -2.60 0.96 6.80
CA LEU A 27 -2.17 0.05 5.75
C LEU A 27 -1.87 0.77 4.42
N SER A 28 -2.44 1.94 4.13
CA SER A 28 -2.13 2.65 2.88
C SER A 28 -0.66 3.05 2.79
N PHE A 29 -0.01 3.37 3.92
CA PHE A 29 1.40 3.75 3.96
C PHE A 29 2.37 2.65 3.49
N PRO A 30 2.33 1.40 4.02
CA PRO A 30 3.15 0.33 3.45
C PRO A 30 2.78 0.05 1.99
N HIS A 31 1.50 0.10 1.61
CA HIS A 31 1.07 -0.09 0.21
C HIS A 31 1.52 1.01 -0.76
N SER A 32 1.85 2.20 -0.25
CA SER A 32 2.48 3.27 -1.03
C SER A 32 4.01 3.25 -0.99
N GLN A 33 4.62 2.29 -0.28
CA GLN A 33 6.07 2.24 -0.02
C GLN A 33 6.62 3.52 0.63
N GLY A 34 5.75 4.29 1.29
CA GLY A 34 6.08 5.58 1.88
C GLY A 34 6.17 6.75 0.90
N ASP A 35 5.69 6.59 -0.34
CA ASP A 35 5.41 7.69 -1.26
C ASP A 35 4.06 8.36 -0.91
N SER A 36 4.06 9.69 -0.85
CA SER A 36 2.89 10.47 -0.39
C SER A 36 1.81 10.56 -1.47
N SER A 37 2.21 10.79 -2.72
CA SER A 37 1.27 10.90 -3.85
C SER A 37 0.53 9.59 -4.09
N LEU A 38 1.26 8.47 -4.08
CA LEU A 38 0.67 7.14 -4.19
C LEU A 38 -0.23 6.82 -3.00
N GLN A 39 0.14 7.23 -1.77
CA GLN A 39 -0.71 7.07 -0.60
C GLN A 39 -2.04 7.83 -0.78
N ILE A 40 -1.99 9.08 -1.23
CA ILE A 40 -3.16 9.91 -1.48
C ILE A 40 -4.06 9.25 -2.54
N ASN A 41 -3.51 8.82 -3.67
CA ASN A 41 -4.27 8.16 -4.74
C ASN A 41 -4.96 6.88 -4.23
N ILE A 42 -4.27 6.07 -3.43
CA ILE A 42 -4.85 4.88 -2.78
C ILE A 42 -6.02 5.26 -1.85
N LEU A 43 -5.88 6.30 -1.03
CA LEU A 43 -6.92 6.75 -0.11
C LEU A 43 -8.14 7.33 -0.85
N GLN A 44 -7.92 8.06 -1.94
CA GLN A 44 -8.98 8.54 -2.83
C GLN A 44 -9.75 7.37 -3.44
N TRP A 45 -9.03 6.35 -3.95
CA TRP A 45 -9.66 5.14 -4.49
C TRP A 45 -10.46 4.37 -3.44
N LEU A 46 -9.93 4.20 -2.23
CA LEU A 46 -10.66 3.55 -1.12
C LEU A 46 -11.97 4.27 -0.79
N THR A 47 -12.00 5.58 -0.94
CA THR A 47 -13.19 6.40 -0.73
C THR A 47 -14.19 6.24 -1.89
N ALA A 48 -13.73 6.41 -3.13
CA ALA A 48 -14.56 6.28 -4.34
C ALA A 48 -15.17 4.87 -4.48
N SER A 49 -14.40 3.83 -4.15
CA SER A 49 -14.86 2.44 -4.14
C SER A 49 -15.70 2.05 -2.91
N GLY A 50 -15.99 2.99 -2.00
CA GLY A 50 -16.89 2.78 -0.86
C GLY A 50 -16.32 1.97 0.30
N TYR A 51 -15.00 1.81 0.40
CA TYR A 51 -14.35 1.23 1.59
C TYR A 51 -14.24 2.25 2.72
N ILE A 52 -14.04 3.53 2.40
CA ILE A 52 -14.03 4.65 3.33
C ILE A 52 -15.28 5.50 3.09
N THR A 53 -16.27 5.38 3.97
CA THR A 53 -17.60 6.03 3.78
C THR A 53 -18.03 6.94 4.93
N ASN A 54 -17.23 7.06 5.99
CA ASN A 54 -17.64 7.76 7.22
C ASN A 54 -17.09 9.18 7.25
N SER A 55 -17.76 10.08 6.52
CA SER A 55 -17.43 11.52 6.40
C SER A 55 -17.06 12.19 7.73
N ASP A 56 -17.87 11.98 8.77
CA ASP A 56 -17.73 12.67 10.05
C ASP A 56 -16.47 12.26 10.82
N LEU A 57 -15.95 11.05 10.54
CA LEU A 57 -14.71 10.54 11.11
C LEU A 57 -13.47 11.00 10.33
N ILE A 58 -13.62 11.30 9.04
CA ILE A 58 -12.52 11.79 8.18
C ILE A 58 -12.22 13.25 8.50
N MET A 59 -13.25 14.05 8.77
CA MET A 59 -13.14 15.48 9.09
C MET A 59 -12.38 15.79 10.39
N ASN A 60 -12.19 14.80 11.26
CA ASN A 60 -11.47 14.93 12.51
C ASN A 60 -10.19 14.09 12.45
N LEU A 61 -9.03 14.71 12.27
CA LEU A 61 -7.75 14.02 12.41
C LEU A 61 -7.69 13.38 13.81
N PRO A 62 -7.54 12.06 13.97
CA PRO A 62 -7.61 11.46 15.29
C PRO A 62 -6.41 11.88 16.13
N ASP A 63 -6.64 12.43 17.33
CA ASP A 63 -5.58 12.82 18.29
C ASP A 63 -4.65 11.63 18.66
N GLU A 64 -5.10 10.39 18.44
CA GLU A 64 -4.43 9.12 18.78
C GLU A 64 -4.02 8.30 17.53
N PHE A 65 -3.88 8.93 16.37
CA PHE A 65 -3.66 8.24 15.11
C PHE A 65 -2.40 7.35 15.06
N PHE A 66 -1.35 7.73 15.78
CA PHE A 66 -0.07 7.00 15.80
C PHE A 66 -0.06 5.78 16.74
N ASP A 67 -1.18 5.47 17.40
CA ASP A 67 -1.31 4.30 18.30
C ASP A 67 -1.74 3.01 17.57
N ILE A 68 -1.91 3.07 16.24
CA ILE A 68 -2.34 1.92 15.45
C ILE A 68 -1.21 0.87 15.40
N LYS A 69 -1.52 -0.34 15.88
CA LYS A 69 -0.61 -1.50 15.77
C LYS A 69 -0.51 -1.93 14.31
N ILE A 70 0.59 -1.56 13.66
CA ILE A 70 0.90 -2.05 12.32
C ILE A 70 1.29 -3.53 12.40
N PRO A 71 0.80 -4.38 11.48
CA PRO A 71 1.10 -5.80 11.49
C PRO A 71 2.60 -6.10 11.48
N ASN A 72 2.99 -7.18 12.17
CA ASN A 72 4.39 -7.48 12.47
C ASN A 72 5.28 -7.68 11.21
N TYR A 73 4.69 -8.04 10.07
CA TYR A 73 5.42 -8.19 8.80
C TYR A 73 5.87 -6.86 8.16
N HIS A 74 5.45 -5.71 8.71
CA HIS A 74 5.94 -4.37 8.37
C HIS A 74 6.75 -3.71 9.51
N GLN A 75 7.30 -4.50 10.46
CA GLN A 75 7.98 -3.96 11.65
C GLN A 75 9.18 -3.04 11.38
N GLY A 76 9.87 -3.19 10.25
CA GLY A 76 10.89 -2.24 9.82
C GLY A 76 10.34 -0.82 9.64
N SER A 77 9.10 -0.71 9.14
CA SER A 77 8.35 0.52 8.95
C SER A 77 7.79 1.06 10.27
N ALA A 78 7.32 0.19 11.17
CA ALA A 78 6.70 0.58 12.45
C ALA A 78 7.65 1.32 13.41
N LYS A 79 8.96 1.02 13.38
CA LYS A 79 9.96 1.73 14.21
C LYS A 79 10.32 3.11 13.65
N LEU A 80 10.03 3.37 12.37
CA LEU A 80 10.34 4.60 11.63
C LEU A 80 9.17 5.62 11.60
N MET A 81 7.96 5.23 12.00
CA MET A 81 6.77 6.12 11.96
C MET A 81 6.69 7.16 13.07
N ARG A 82 7.72 7.25 13.93
CA ARG A 82 7.78 8.24 15.03
C ARG A 82 8.71 9.41 14.73
N THR A 83 9.18 9.55 13.49
CA THR A 83 9.91 10.75 13.08
C THR A 83 8.91 11.86 12.71
N GLU A 84 9.29 13.10 12.98
CA GLU A 84 8.47 14.28 12.68
C GLU A 84 8.12 14.38 11.18
N GLU A 85 9.07 14.00 10.32
CA GLU A 85 8.87 13.92 8.87
C GLU A 85 7.74 12.96 8.47
N LYS A 86 7.69 11.75 9.06
CA LYS A 86 6.63 10.77 8.76
C LYS A 86 5.28 11.17 9.35
N ILE A 87 5.29 11.86 10.49
CA ILE A 87 4.08 12.46 11.08
C ILE A 87 3.49 13.52 10.14
N ASN A 88 4.33 14.40 9.59
CA ASN A 88 3.90 15.43 8.66
C ASN A 88 3.33 14.83 7.36
N LEU A 89 4.00 13.83 6.76
CA LEU A 89 3.48 13.13 5.58
C LEU A 89 2.13 12.45 5.82
N ALA A 90 1.95 11.86 7.01
CA ALA A 90 0.67 11.26 7.38
C ALA A 90 -0.43 12.33 7.54
N ARG A 91 -0.11 13.50 8.09
CA ARG A 91 -1.04 14.62 8.18
C ARG A 91 -1.42 15.15 6.80
N GLU A 92 -0.45 15.37 5.92
CA GLU A 92 -0.68 15.80 4.52
C GLU A 92 -1.59 14.81 3.78
N SER A 93 -1.35 13.51 3.92
CA SER A 93 -2.20 12.48 3.30
C SER A 93 -3.64 12.49 3.84
N TRP A 94 -3.82 12.81 5.12
CA TRP A 94 -5.14 12.92 5.75
C TRP A 94 -5.88 14.19 5.31
N GLU A 95 -5.18 15.32 5.24
CA GLU A 95 -5.71 16.58 4.74
C GLU A 95 -6.18 16.42 3.28
N ALA A 96 -5.34 15.82 2.42
CA ALA A 96 -5.71 15.53 1.03
C ALA A 96 -6.90 14.58 0.90
N LEU A 97 -7.02 13.58 1.79
CA LEU A 97 -8.20 12.71 1.85
C LEU A 97 -9.46 13.49 2.25
N THR A 98 -9.33 14.41 3.20
CA THR A 98 -10.44 15.25 3.67
C THR A 98 -10.92 16.18 2.56
N GLU A 99 -9.99 16.83 1.85
CA GLU A 99 -10.29 17.67 0.68
C GLU A 99 -11.01 16.87 -0.41
N PHE A 100 -10.49 15.70 -0.79
CA PHE A 100 -11.13 14.84 -1.79
C PHE A 100 -12.56 14.46 -1.40
N PHE A 101 -12.78 14.14 -0.13
CA PHE A 101 -14.11 13.79 0.38
C PHE A 101 -15.07 14.99 0.34
N LEU A 102 -14.59 16.19 0.66
CA LEU A 102 -15.38 17.43 0.72
C LEU A 102 -15.71 17.99 -0.66
N ASP A 103 -14.75 17.92 -1.58
CA ASP A 103 -14.89 18.44 -2.94
C ASP A 103 -15.96 17.67 -3.73
N GLY A 104 -16.27 16.43 -3.30
CA GLY A 104 -17.25 15.59 -3.98
C GLY A 104 -16.85 15.29 -5.42
N ASP A 105 -15.57 15.47 -5.75
CA ASP A 105 -15.05 15.29 -7.09
C ASP A 105 -15.06 13.77 -7.36
N GLU A 106 -16.05 13.34 -8.15
CA GLU A 106 -16.18 11.96 -8.59
C GLU A 106 -15.06 11.66 -9.59
N LYS A 107 -13.81 11.56 -9.11
CA LYS A 107 -12.78 10.89 -9.88
C LYS A 107 -13.27 9.48 -10.15
N ASN A 108 -13.37 9.14 -11.43
CA ASN A 108 -13.75 7.80 -11.84
C ASN A 108 -12.75 6.80 -11.23
N ASP A 109 -13.28 5.74 -10.61
CA ASP A 109 -12.51 4.62 -10.05
C ASP A 109 -11.45 4.12 -11.05
N GLU A 110 -11.76 4.08 -12.35
CA GLU A 110 -10.86 3.59 -13.40
C GLU A 110 -9.66 4.50 -13.65
N ASP A 111 -9.85 5.82 -13.55
CA ASP A 111 -8.76 6.79 -13.70
C ASP A 111 -7.80 6.69 -12.52
N LEU A 112 -8.34 6.56 -11.31
CA LEU A 112 -7.54 6.35 -10.09
C LEU A 112 -6.75 5.04 -10.15
N LEU A 113 -7.35 3.94 -10.60
CA LEU A 113 -6.66 2.65 -10.71
C LEU A 113 -5.49 2.70 -11.70
N SER A 114 -5.63 3.43 -12.81
CA SER A 114 -4.56 3.60 -13.81
C SER A 114 -3.40 4.43 -13.26
N VAL A 115 -3.70 5.53 -12.58
CA VAL A 115 -2.68 6.37 -11.91
C VAL A 115 -1.95 5.57 -10.81
N ILE A 116 -2.70 4.84 -9.97
CA ILE A 116 -2.10 4.00 -8.92
C ILE A 116 -1.20 2.93 -9.55
N ALA A 117 -1.63 2.29 -10.65
CA ALA A 117 -0.82 1.28 -11.32
C ALA A 117 0.52 1.84 -11.83
N GLU A 118 0.49 3.02 -12.47
CA GLU A 118 1.69 3.72 -12.94
C GLU A 118 2.61 4.10 -11.78
N ASP A 119 2.08 4.76 -10.75
CA ASP A 119 2.82 5.21 -9.56
C ASP A 119 3.46 4.02 -8.81
N MET A 120 2.75 2.89 -8.72
CA MET A 120 3.27 1.67 -8.11
C MET A 120 4.49 1.11 -8.86
N ILE A 121 4.40 1.03 -10.19
CA ILE A 121 5.50 0.54 -11.03
C ILE A 121 6.70 1.50 -10.93
N GLU A 122 6.45 2.81 -11.01
CA GLU A 122 7.49 3.84 -10.93
C GLU A 122 8.22 3.80 -9.58
N THR A 123 7.46 3.74 -8.49
CA THR A 123 8.01 3.69 -7.14
C THR A 123 8.90 2.46 -6.96
N ASP A 124 8.49 1.32 -7.51
CA ASP A 124 9.29 0.09 -7.51
C ASP A 124 10.57 0.24 -8.35
N ILE A 125 10.50 0.84 -9.54
CA ILE A 125 11.67 1.07 -10.41
C ILE A 125 12.69 1.94 -9.66
N VAL A 126 12.27 3.09 -9.15
CA VAL A 126 13.12 4.01 -8.39
C VAL A 126 13.74 3.31 -7.18
N TYR A 127 12.96 2.47 -6.48
CA TYR A 127 13.46 1.70 -5.35
C TYR A 127 14.57 0.71 -5.76
N GLN A 128 14.35 -0.06 -6.84
CA GLN A 128 15.35 -1.01 -7.34
C GLN A 128 16.62 -0.29 -7.84
N GLU A 129 16.50 0.85 -8.50
CA GLU A 129 17.64 1.56 -9.07
C GLU A 129 18.45 2.36 -8.04
N MET A 130 17.78 3.05 -7.11
CA MET A 130 18.45 4.01 -6.22
C MET A 130 18.69 3.47 -4.81
N LYS A 131 17.75 2.69 -4.26
CA LYS A 131 17.72 2.36 -2.82
C LYS A 131 18.32 0.99 -2.52
N ARG A 132 18.24 0.03 -3.46
CA ARG A 132 18.83 -1.30 -3.30
C ARG A 132 20.24 -1.37 -3.90
N LYS A 133 21.24 -0.86 -3.17
CA LYS A 133 22.67 -1.12 -3.52
C LYS A 133 22.89 -2.63 -3.58
N ARG A 134 23.49 -3.14 -4.68
CA ARG A 134 23.89 -4.55 -4.87
C ARG A 134 24.34 -5.15 -3.53
N LYS A 135 23.50 -5.98 -2.89
CA LYS A 135 23.92 -6.68 -1.68
C LYS A 135 25.07 -7.60 -2.08
N LYS A 136 26.22 -7.45 -1.42
CA LYS A 136 27.28 -8.46 -1.53
C LYS A 136 26.72 -9.77 -1.00
N GLN A 137 26.75 -10.79 -1.84
CA GLN A 137 26.42 -12.19 -1.57
C GLN A 137 26.84 -12.61 -0.17
N THR A 138 25.93 -12.53 0.80
CA THR A 138 26.11 -13.15 2.12
C THR A 138 24.74 -13.36 2.72
N GLN A 139 23.98 -14.29 2.14
CA GLN A 139 23.14 -15.25 2.86
C GLN A 139 22.27 -15.98 1.83
N THR A 140 22.25 -17.30 1.97
CA THR A 140 21.28 -18.25 1.44
C THR A 140 19.85 -17.87 1.86
N ALA A 141 19.33 -16.75 1.36
CA ALA A 141 17.91 -16.50 1.36
C ALA A 141 17.27 -17.42 0.31
N PRO A 142 16.08 -17.99 0.57
CA PRO A 142 15.40 -18.82 -0.43
C PRO A 142 15.25 -18.04 -1.73
N LEU A 143 15.49 -18.72 -2.86
CA LEU A 143 15.40 -18.21 -4.23
C LEU A 143 14.02 -17.62 -4.59
N ASP A 144 13.03 -17.83 -3.71
CA ASP A 144 11.70 -17.24 -3.79
C ASP A 144 11.57 -16.06 -2.82
N SER A 145 11.49 -14.87 -3.42
CA SER A 145 11.25 -13.57 -2.78
C SER A 145 9.86 -13.40 -2.17
N VAL A 146 9.04 -14.46 -2.08
CA VAL A 146 7.77 -14.46 -1.34
C VAL A 146 7.97 -13.98 0.11
N ASN A 147 9.15 -14.27 0.69
CA ASN A 147 9.53 -13.83 2.02
C ASN A 147 10.51 -12.63 2.03
N ASP A 148 10.83 -12.04 0.87
CA ASP A 148 11.66 -10.82 0.82
C ASP A 148 10.81 -9.61 1.23
N SER A 149 11.12 -9.01 2.37
CA SER A 149 10.50 -7.76 2.82
C SER A 149 10.80 -6.57 1.90
N HIS A 150 11.67 -6.75 0.91
CA HIS A 150 12.06 -5.77 -0.10
C HIS A 150 11.73 -6.21 -1.54
N ALA A 151 10.87 -7.22 -1.70
CA ALA A 151 10.30 -7.55 -3.00
C ALA A 151 9.52 -6.36 -3.57
N SER A 152 9.58 -6.21 -4.91
CA SER A 152 8.70 -5.27 -5.62
C SER A 152 7.25 -5.53 -5.20
N PHE A 153 6.51 -4.48 -4.83
CA PHE A 153 5.10 -4.60 -4.44
C PHE A 153 4.28 -5.17 -5.59
N VAL A 154 4.61 -4.76 -6.81
CA VAL A 154 4.00 -5.30 -8.03
C VAL A 154 4.28 -6.80 -8.13
N ARG A 155 5.54 -7.23 -7.95
CA ARG A 155 5.85 -8.66 -7.93
C ARG A 155 5.08 -9.42 -6.84
N LYS A 156 5.04 -8.89 -5.63
CA LYS A 156 4.48 -9.57 -4.46
C LYS A 156 2.96 -9.68 -4.49
N PHE A 157 2.25 -8.61 -4.85
CA PHE A 157 0.79 -8.61 -4.73
C PHE A 157 0.09 -8.80 -6.06
N ILE A 158 0.71 -8.36 -7.16
CA ILE A 158 0.10 -8.45 -8.50
C ILE A 158 0.56 -9.72 -9.21
N VAL A 159 1.85 -10.07 -9.14
CA VAL A 159 2.38 -11.26 -9.84
C VAL A 159 2.20 -12.54 -9.03
N THR A 160 2.58 -12.58 -7.75
CA THR A 160 2.45 -13.82 -6.94
C THR A 160 1.08 -13.98 -6.29
N GLY A 161 0.30 -12.90 -6.19
CA GLY A 161 -1.02 -12.92 -5.57
C GLY A 161 -0.96 -13.12 -4.05
N ASP A 162 0.13 -12.69 -3.40
CA ASP A 162 0.23 -12.75 -1.94
C ASP A 162 -0.94 -11.99 -1.28
N ASN A 163 -1.31 -12.40 -0.07
CA ASN A 163 -2.35 -11.72 0.68
C ASN A 163 -1.84 -10.35 1.17
N PRO A 164 -2.46 -9.23 0.77
CA PRO A 164 -2.05 -7.89 1.21
C PRO A 164 -2.47 -7.53 2.63
N GLY A 165 -3.20 -8.42 3.32
CA GLY A 165 -3.59 -8.25 4.73
C GLY A 165 -4.91 -7.53 4.94
N HIS A 166 -5.57 -7.05 3.88
CA HIS A 166 -6.92 -6.48 3.91
C HIS A 166 -7.68 -6.77 2.62
N ALA A 167 -9.01 -6.95 2.74
CA ALA A 167 -9.87 -7.21 1.58
C ALA A 167 -9.85 -6.06 0.56
N ALA A 168 -9.82 -4.80 1.03
CA ALA A 168 -9.78 -3.63 0.17
C ALA A 168 -8.51 -3.59 -0.72
N TYR A 169 -7.34 -3.91 -0.16
CA TYR A 169 -6.10 -3.98 -0.93
C TYR A 169 -6.05 -5.22 -1.83
N ALA A 170 -6.64 -6.33 -1.41
CA ALA A 170 -6.78 -7.50 -2.28
C ALA A 170 -7.61 -7.16 -3.52
N ASP A 171 -8.67 -6.38 -3.35
CA ASP A 171 -9.49 -5.89 -4.45
C ASP A 171 -8.75 -4.88 -5.34
N LEU A 172 -7.98 -3.95 -4.74
CA LEU A 172 -7.11 -3.02 -5.46
C LEU A 172 -6.17 -3.78 -6.42
N TYR A 173 -5.42 -4.76 -5.90
CA TYR A 173 -4.46 -5.53 -6.70
C TYR A 173 -5.12 -6.38 -7.76
N ARG A 174 -6.28 -6.98 -7.45
CA ARG A 174 -7.09 -7.74 -8.40
C ARG A 174 -7.55 -6.87 -9.59
N LYS A 175 -7.86 -5.60 -9.33
CA LYS A 175 -8.29 -4.63 -10.37
C LYS A 175 -7.12 -4.04 -11.16
N ILE A 176 -5.97 -3.80 -10.52
CA ILE A 176 -4.76 -3.29 -11.19
C ILE A 176 -4.13 -4.35 -12.12
N ALA A 177 -4.11 -5.62 -11.71
CA ALA A 177 -3.49 -6.70 -12.47
C ALA A 177 -3.87 -6.73 -13.97
N PRO A 178 -5.16 -6.70 -14.37
CA PRO A 178 -5.53 -6.65 -15.77
C PRO A 178 -5.18 -5.32 -16.46
N LEU A 179 -5.13 -4.20 -15.74
CA LEU A 179 -4.72 -2.92 -16.35
C LEU A 179 -3.27 -2.98 -16.84
N ILE A 180 -2.37 -3.52 -16.00
CA ILE A 180 -0.96 -3.70 -16.36
C ILE A 180 -0.79 -4.62 -17.59
N GLN A 181 -1.68 -5.59 -17.76
CA GLN A 181 -1.63 -6.53 -18.89
C GLN A 181 -2.20 -5.96 -20.19
N ASN A 182 -3.21 -5.09 -20.08
CA ASN A 182 -3.98 -4.63 -21.23
C ASN A 182 -3.59 -3.22 -21.71
N ASP A 183 -2.97 -2.41 -20.87
CA ASP A 183 -2.46 -1.09 -21.23
C ASP A 183 -1.01 -1.21 -21.72
N GLU A 184 -0.75 -0.75 -22.94
CA GLU A 184 0.57 -0.86 -23.59
C GLU A 184 1.67 -0.10 -22.83
N LYS A 185 1.34 1.08 -22.30
CA LYS A 185 2.29 1.91 -21.56
C LYS A 185 2.63 1.26 -20.23
N LEU A 186 1.64 0.77 -19.49
CA LEU A 186 1.87 0.06 -18.22
C LEU A 186 2.64 -1.24 -18.46
N ALA A 187 2.35 -1.97 -19.54
CA ALA A 187 3.09 -3.18 -19.90
C ALA A 187 4.57 -2.88 -20.24
N GLU A 188 4.86 -1.76 -20.91
CA GLU A 188 6.23 -1.31 -21.15
C GLU A 188 6.96 -0.99 -19.84
N ARG A 189 6.36 -0.16 -18.97
CA ARG A 189 6.93 0.15 -17.64
C ARG A 189 7.16 -1.11 -16.81
N MET A 190 6.26 -2.09 -16.91
CA MET A 190 6.39 -3.38 -16.25
C MET A 190 7.62 -4.18 -16.73
N ASN A 191 7.94 -4.11 -18.02
CA ASN A 191 9.15 -4.72 -18.58
C ASN A 191 10.43 -4.02 -18.12
N GLU A 192 10.39 -2.70 -17.94
CA GLU A 192 11.50 -1.94 -17.36
C GLU A 192 11.74 -2.35 -15.90
N LEU A 193 10.67 -2.44 -15.10
CA LEU A 193 10.75 -2.92 -13.72
C LEU A 193 11.35 -4.34 -13.66
N LYS A 194 10.88 -5.25 -14.52
CA LYS A 194 11.47 -6.58 -14.65
C LYS A 194 12.97 -6.50 -14.93
N THR A 195 13.37 -5.68 -15.91
CA THR A 195 14.78 -5.56 -16.31
C THR A 195 15.64 -5.00 -15.18
N SER A 196 15.16 -3.97 -14.48
CA SER A 196 15.82 -3.38 -13.32
C SER A 196 15.96 -4.40 -12.18
N TRP A 197 14.92 -5.20 -11.93
CA TRP A 197 14.95 -6.27 -10.95
C TRP A 197 15.99 -7.34 -11.32
N GLU A 198 15.91 -7.94 -12.51
CA GLU A 198 16.80 -9.05 -12.91
C GLU A 198 18.27 -8.60 -12.98
N LYS A 199 18.54 -7.33 -13.31
CA LYS A 199 19.87 -6.72 -13.22
C LYS A 199 20.40 -6.66 -11.77
N ASN A 200 19.52 -6.46 -10.79
CA ASN A 200 19.86 -6.33 -9.38
C ASN A 200 19.76 -7.65 -8.59
N HIS A 201 19.01 -8.64 -9.12
CA HIS A 201 18.80 -9.98 -8.57
C HIS A 201 19.08 -11.04 -9.66
N PRO A 202 20.33 -11.21 -10.11
CA PRO A 202 20.66 -12.06 -11.26
C PRO A 202 20.37 -13.56 -11.05
N GLU A 203 20.11 -13.98 -9.81
CA GLU A 203 19.74 -15.36 -9.47
C GLU A 203 18.21 -15.56 -9.34
N GLU A 204 17.42 -14.49 -9.43
CA GLU A 204 15.96 -14.53 -9.32
C GLU A 204 15.31 -14.16 -10.66
N THR A 205 14.18 -14.80 -10.99
CA THR A 205 13.32 -14.33 -12.07
C THR A 205 12.25 -13.41 -11.52
N PHE A 206 11.99 -12.29 -12.22
CA PHE A 206 10.94 -11.35 -11.80
C PHE A 206 9.58 -12.05 -11.81
N TYR A 207 9.26 -12.75 -12.89
CA TYR A 207 8.11 -13.65 -12.93
C TYR A 207 8.56 -15.02 -12.41
N PRO A 208 8.11 -15.45 -11.22
CA PRO A 208 8.44 -16.77 -10.73
C PRO A 208 7.91 -17.79 -11.74
N LYS A 209 8.75 -18.77 -12.08
CA LYS A 209 8.27 -19.90 -12.87
C LYS A 209 7.22 -20.58 -12.02
N HIS A 210 5.97 -20.66 -12.49
CA HIS A 210 4.98 -21.52 -11.85
C HIS A 210 5.64 -22.90 -11.67
N THR A 211 5.94 -23.26 -10.43
CA THR A 211 6.23 -24.64 -10.10
C THR A 211 4.90 -25.33 -10.32
N ASN A 212 4.73 -25.92 -11.50
CA ASN A 212 3.67 -26.86 -11.77
C ASN A 212 3.80 -27.99 -10.73
N GLY A 213 3.13 -27.87 -9.58
CA GLY A 213 2.66 -29.03 -8.83
C GLY A 213 1.41 -29.52 -9.58
N GLN A 214 1.30 -30.76 -10.06
CA GLN A 214 1.49 -32.03 -9.33
C GLN A 214 0.87 -31.99 -7.93
#